data_AF-A0A6V7GYF1-F1
#
_entry.id   AF-A0A6V7GYF1-F1
#
_cell.length_a   1.000
_cell.length_b   1.000
_cell.length_c   1.000
_cell.angle_alpha   90.00
_cell.angle_beta   90.00
_cell.angle_gamma   90.00
#
_symmetry.space_group_name_H-M   'P 1'
#
loop_
_entity.id
_entity.type
_entity.pdbx_description
1 polymer ?
#
loop_
_entity_poly.entity_id
_entity_poly.type
_entity_poly.pdbx_seq_one_letter_code
_entity_poly.pdbx_strand_id
1 'polypeptide(L)' 'LLRSKHNKVVTCYVASWAVYRPNNGQFQVPNIPAELCTHLVYAFAGLNSTSWTIRSLDPYLDIENGKCIILLDYPYE' A
#
# COMPACT_ATOMS: atom_id res chain seq x y z
N LEU A 1 -9.35 16.87 -5.32
CA LEU A 1 -7.89 16.78 -5.60
C LEU A 1 -7.09 17.43 -4.47
N LEU A 2 -6.56 16.64 -3.55
CA LEU A 2 -5.67 17.13 -2.48
C LEU A 2 -4.35 17.57 -3.11
N ARG A 3 -4.16 18.89 -3.27
CA ARG A 3 -2.96 19.45 -3.88
C ARG A 3 -1.91 19.65 -2.80
N SER A 4 -0.71 19.11 -3.01
CA SER A 4 0.41 19.29 -2.08
C SER A 4 0.71 20.78 -1.88
N LYS A 5 0.94 21.21 -0.64
CA LYS A 5 1.19 22.63 -0.28
C LYS A 5 2.56 23.13 -0.75
N HIS A 6 3.41 22.25 -1.26
CA HIS A 6 4.77 22.54 -1.71
C HIS A 6 5.11 21.75 -2.98
N ASN A 7 6.23 22.10 -3.60
CA ASN A 7 6.78 21.43 -4.80
C ASN A 7 7.82 20.34 -4.49
N LYS A 8 7.87 19.83 -3.26
CA LYS A 8 8.78 18.76 -2.84
C LYS A 8 8.11 17.38 -2.94
N VAL A 9 8.92 16.35 -3.13
CA VAL A 9 8.49 14.95 -3.05
C VAL A 9 8.55 14.51 -1.59
N VAL A 10 7.42 13.99 -1.10
CA VAL A 10 7.28 13.28 0.18
C VAL A 10 6.77 11.88 -0.13
N THR A 11 7.61 10.88 0.12
CA THR A 11 7.31 9.47 -0.14
C THR A 11 6.96 8.76 1.15
N CYS A 12 5.77 8.19 1.21
CA CYS A 12 5.29 7.43 2.35
C CYS A 12 5.37 5.94 2.05
N TYR A 13 6.17 5.22 2.83
CA TYR A 13 6.27 3.77 2.76
C TYR A 13 5.24 3.13 3.68
N VAL A 14 4.43 2.23 3.14
CA VAL A 14 3.43 1.47 3.89
C VAL A 14 3.92 0.04 4.00
N ALA A 15 4.21 -0.37 5.23
CA ALA A 15 4.47 -1.76 5.56
C ALA A 15 3.14 -2.52 5.58
N SER A 16 2.88 -3.34 4.55
CA SER A 16 1.63 -4.10 4.38
C SER A 16 1.22 -4.88 5.64
N TRP A 17 2.19 -5.55 6.25
CA TRP A 17 2.01 -6.38 7.42
C TRP A 17 1.61 -5.61 8.69
N ALA A 18 1.60 -4.27 8.66
CA ALA A 18 1.13 -3.45 9.78
C ALA A 18 -0.36 -3.66 10.09
N VAL A 19 -1.15 -4.19 9.15
CA VAL A 19 -2.55 -4.58 9.37
C VAL A 19 -2.69 -5.66 10.46
N TYR A 20 -1.64 -6.47 10.67
CA TYR A 20 -1.65 -7.59 11.62
C TYR A 20 -1.09 -7.23 12.99
N ARG A 21 -0.61 -6.00 13.19
CA ARG A 21 -0.11 -5.58 14.51
C ARG A 21 -1.27 -5.53 15.51
N PRO A 22 -1.05 -5.97 16.76
CA PRO A 22 -2.12 -6.01 17.75
C PRO A 22 -2.50 -4.60 18.25
N ASN A 23 -3.74 -4.47 18.70
CA ASN A 23 -4.26 -3.28 19.38
C ASN A 23 -4.00 -1.99 18.57
N ASN A 24 -3.56 -0.92 19.23
CA ASN A 24 -3.28 0.38 18.63
C ASN A 24 -2.09 0.37 17.65
N GLY A 25 -1.41 -0.76 17.48
CA GLY A 25 -0.36 -0.91 16.48
C GLY A 25 -0.88 -1.23 15.07
N GLN A 26 -2.15 -1.65 14.95
CA GLN A 26 -2.79 -1.97 13.68
C GLN A 26 -2.83 -0.73 12.78
N PHE A 27 -2.39 -0.88 11.54
CA PHE A 27 -2.39 0.19 10.55
C PHE A 27 -2.75 -0.35 9.17
N GLN A 28 -3.80 0.20 8.58
CA GLN A 28 -4.39 -0.20 7.30
C GLN A 28 -4.45 1.00 6.35
N VAL A 29 -4.83 0.76 5.08
CA VAL A 29 -4.89 1.81 4.05
C VAL A 29 -5.70 3.05 4.48
N PRO A 30 -6.89 2.92 5.11
CA PRO A 30 -7.65 4.08 5.58
C PRO A 30 -6.99 4.90 6.70
N ASN A 31 -5.95 4.37 7.35
CA ASN A 31 -5.22 5.09 8.38
C ASN A 31 -4.14 6.03 7.81
N ILE A 32 -3.89 6.00 6.49
CA ILE A 32 -2.88 6.82 5.84
C ILE A 32 -3.40 8.25 5.66
N PRO A 33 -2.75 9.26 6.27
CA PRO A 33 -3.08 10.66 6.02
C PRO A 33 -2.57 11.08 4.64
N ALA A 34 -3.39 10.85 3.61
CA ALA A 34 -3.02 11.03 2.20
C ALA A 34 -2.56 12.46 1.87
N GLU A 35 -3.04 13.47 2.60
CA GLU A 35 -2.65 14.87 2.44
C GLU A 35 -1.20 15.18 2.83
N LEU A 36 -0.55 14.30 3.59
CA LEU A 36 0.85 14.44 4.00
C LEU A 36 1.83 13.85 2.98
N CYS A 37 1.34 12.99 2.07
CA CYS A 37 2.17 12.24 1.13
C CYS A 37 1.98 12.77 -0.29
N THR A 38 3.05 12.75 -1.09
CA THR A 38 2.96 12.99 -2.54
C THR A 38 2.97 11.69 -3.33
N HIS A 39 3.61 10.65 -2.78
CA HIS A 39 3.72 9.33 -3.37
C HIS A 39 3.59 8.29 -2.27
N LEU A 40 2.88 7.20 -2.57
CA LEU A 40 2.74 6.05 -1.69
C LEU A 40 3.55 4.89 -2.26
N VAL A 41 4.35 4.23 -1.42
CA VAL A 41 5.01 2.97 -1.76
C VAL A 41 4.43 1.88 -0.88
N TYR A 42 3.61 1.02 -1.47
CA TYR A 42 3.12 -0.18 -0.79
C TYR A 42 4.21 -1.26 -0.80
N ALA A 43 4.62 -1.69 0.38
CA ALA A 43 5.77 -2.55 0.57
C ALA A 43 5.38 -3.82 1.35
N PHE A 44 5.80 -5.02 0.94
CA PHE A 44 6.70 -5.35 -0.16
C PHE A 44 6.08 -6.37 -1.12
N ALA A 45 6.48 -6.27 -2.39
CA ALA A 45 6.34 -7.37 -3.32
C ALA A 45 7.51 -8.37 -3.13
N GLY A 46 7.24 -9.64 -3.41
CA GLY A 46 8.23 -10.70 -3.44
C GLY A 46 8.68 -11.05 -4.85
N LEU A 47 9.76 -11.82 -4.95
CA LEU A 47 10.19 -12.45 -6.19
C LEU A 47 9.96 -13.97 -6.08
N ASN A 48 9.44 -14.58 -7.14
CA ASN A 48 9.42 -16.04 -7.26
C ASN A 48 10.83 -16.53 -7.64
N SER A 49 11.42 -17.41 -6.83
CA SER A 49 12.80 -17.90 -7.00
C SER A 49 12.99 -18.82 -8.21
N THR A 50 11.90 -19.30 -8.82
CA THR A 50 11.94 -20.23 -9.95
C THR A 50 11.59 -19.51 -11.25
N SER A 51 10.49 -18.76 -11.28
CA SER A 51 10.03 -18.06 -12.49
C SER A 51 10.62 -16.66 -12.64
N TRP A 52 11.30 -16.13 -11.63
CA TRP A 52 11.84 -14.75 -11.61
C TRP A 52 10.77 -13.67 -11.81
N THR A 53 9.51 -13.98 -11.50
CA THR A 53 8.39 -13.05 -11.61
C THR A 53 8.07 -12.43 -10.27
N ILE A 54 7.55 -11.20 -10.29
CA ILE A 54 7.00 -10.54 -9.09
C ILE A 54 5.80 -11.36 -8.58
N ARG A 55 5.68 -11.47 -7.26
CA ARG A 55 4.55 -12.08 -6.58
C ARG A 55 4.15 -11.27 -5.34
N SER A 56 2.89 -11.38 -4.92
CA SER A 56 2.51 -10.92 -3.58
C SER A 56 3.15 -11.81 -2.50
N LEU A 57 3.51 -11.18 -1.39
CA LEU A 57 3.95 -11.87 -0.18
C LEU A 57 2.78 -12.25 0.73
N ASP A 58 1.65 -11.56 0.60
CA ASP A 58 0.39 -11.85 1.30
C ASP A 58 -0.81 -11.73 0.33
N PRO A 59 -1.09 -12.77 -0.46
CA PRO A 59 -2.16 -12.71 -1.47
C PRO A 59 -3.55 -12.52 -0.87
N TYR A 60 -3.76 -12.92 0.39
CA TYR A 60 -5.06 -12.77 1.04
C TYR A 60 -5.36 -11.31 1.35
N LEU A 61 -4.35 -10.55 1.77
CA LEU A 61 -4.46 -9.11 2.00
C LEU A 61 -4.35 -8.29 0.71
N ASP A 62 -3.49 -8.72 -0.21
CA ASP A 62 -3.12 -7.90 -1.36
C ASP A 62 -4.05 -8.09 -2.56
N ILE A 63 -4.76 -9.23 -2.68
CA ILE A 63 -5.44 -9.64 -3.92
C ILE A 63 -6.88 -10.08 -3.69
N GLU A 64 -7.82 -9.48 -4.43
CA GLU A 64 -9.21 -9.90 -4.51
C GLU A 64 -9.61 -10.10 -5.98
N ASN A 65 -10.22 -11.24 -6.30
CA ASN A 65 -10.62 -11.60 -7.69
C ASN A 65 -9.48 -11.46 -8.72
N GLY A 66 -8.25 -11.78 -8.31
CA GLY A 66 -7.05 -11.67 -9.16
C GLY A 66 -6.55 -10.25 -9.39
N LYS A 67 -7.08 -9.25 -8.69
CA LYS A 67 -6.67 -7.84 -8.77
C LYS A 67 -6.09 -7.36 -7.44
N CYS A 68 -5.09 -6.48 -7.51
CA CYS A 68 -4.45 -5.90 -6.33
C CYS A 68 -5.42 -4.95 -5.62
N ILE A 69 -5.82 -5.27 -4.38
CA ILE A 69 -6.84 -4.55 -3.58
C ILE A 69 -6.45 -3.08 -3.37
N ILE A 70 -5.17 -2.80 -3.33
CA ILE A 70 -4.60 -1.49 -2.96
C ILE A 70 -4.64 -0.51 -4.12
N LEU A 71 -4.78 -1.05 -5.34
CA LEU A 71 -5.09 -0.28 -6.53
C LEU A 71 -6.61 -0.17 -6.75
N LEU A 72 -7.43 -0.96 -6.04
CA LEU A 72 -8.88 -0.99 -6.18
C LEU A 72 -9.60 -0.16 -5.11
N ASP A 73 -9.02 -0.04 -3.91
CA ASP A 73 -9.51 0.78 -2.80
C ASP A 73 -9.17 2.27 -2.91
N TYR A 74 -8.54 2.69 -4.01
CA TYR A 74 -8.60 4.08 -4.46
C TYR A 74 -9.76 4.21 -5.46
N PRO A 75 -11.00 4.40 -4.99
CA PRO A 75 -12.03 4.88 -5.89
C PRO A 75 -11.55 6.26 -6.39
N TYR A 76 -11.45 6.38 -7.70
CA TYR A 76 -11.61 7.67 -8.36
C TYR A 76 -13.09 8.09 -8.21
N GLU A 77 -13.50 8.42 -6.99
CA GLU A 77 -14.65 9.29 -6.69
C GLU A 77 -14.19 10.40 -5.75
#